data_AF-M3AU46-F1
#
_entry.id   AF-M3AU46-F1
#
_cell.length_a   1.000
_cell.length_b   1.000
_cell.length_c   1.000
_cell.angle_alpha   90.00
_cell.angle_beta   90.00
_cell.angle_gamma   90.00
#
_symmetry.space_group_name_H-M   'P 1'
#
loop_
_entity.id
_entity.type
_entity.pdbx_description
1 polymer ?
#
loop_
_entity_poly.entity_id
_entity_poly.type
_entity_poly.pdbx_seq_one_letter_code
_entity_poly.pdbx_strand_id
1 'polypeptide(L)'
;MAEEAVVDYSLANPDTLTKYKTAAQIGQKVLETVSGWCTEGTKIIEICQRGDKLLEDEVAKVYKGKKITKGISHPCTVSPSSYVTPYTPLVSDTEEADKTLHAGEPVKIQLGAQIDGFGAIVCDTVIVQAKGEKALSGRPADLMLATYWANELLLRLMLPPGLLAQGSEEEKKKAQATKPYSQSKITQLLEKLVKSYDCNLVENTTCWLFDRNEIESKKKIILAPGEGVKGEGLPEVGEVWGVEMGVSIGSGKVKSLPNRPTLHRRTTTTYGLKRESSRKTLSEAQKKFGTFPFSLRQLDDERAGKVGVVECVRGGVIRQYEVIGSADGEPVSRLFTTVALTKNGMQKLAAPAKPDLSQWKSDKKITDEEILKILEQPLNKTSTKAKKPKKKKSKPPRRLLQSQRRKMTMTMMTRTTATTSPRRETSSQHNA
;
A
#
# COMPACT_ATOMS: atom_id res chain seq x y z
N MET A 1 11.88 -6.10 45.63
CA MET A 1 11.25 -5.66 44.37
C MET A 1 11.74 -6.61 43.30
N ALA A 2 10.85 -7.39 42.67
CA ALA A 2 11.26 -8.20 41.53
C ALA A 2 11.67 -7.25 40.41
N GLU A 3 12.89 -7.40 39.87
CA GLU A 3 13.27 -6.72 38.63
C GLU A 3 12.22 -7.09 37.58
N GLU A 4 11.48 -6.08 37.08
CA GLU A 4 10.64 -6.29 35.90
C GLU A 4 11.57 -6.73 34.76
N ALA A 5 11.39 -7.97 34.31
CA ALA A 5 12.17 -8.50 33.20
C ALA A 5 12.05 -7.56 32.01
N VAL A 6 13.20 -7.10 31.48
CA VAL A 6 13.25 -6.24 30.30
C VAL A 6 12.58 -6.98 29.14
N VAL A 7 11.45 -6.46 28.67
CA VAL A 7 10.68 -7.08 27.58
C VAL A 7 11.45 -6.86 26.27
N ASP A 8 11.82 -7.95 25.59
CA ASP A 8 12.41 -7.91 24.26
C ASP A 8 11.35 -7.55 23.21
N TYR A 9 11.47 -6.35 22.65
CA TYR A 9 10.58 -5.83 21.61
C TYR A 9 11.18 -5.94 20.19
N SER A 10 12.30 -6.65 20.02
CA SER A 10 12.91 -6.85 18.70
C SER A 10 12.10 -7.82 17.82
N LEU A 11 12.41 -7.86 16.52
CA LEU A 11 11.86 -8.87 15.61
C LEU A 11 12.36 -10.30 15.89
N ALA A 12 13.34 -10.49 16.79
CA ALA A 12 13.73 -11.82 17.25
C ALA A 12 12.65 -12.44 18.15
N ASN A 13 11.86 -11.62 18.83
CA ASN A 13 10.69 -12.04 19.58
C ASN A 13 9.51 -12.32 18.63
N PRO A 14 8.99 -13.57 18.56
CA PRO A 14 7.83 -13.90 17.73
C PRO A 14 6.56 -13.12 18.07
N ASP A 15 6.39 -12.68 19.33
CA ASP A 15 5.24 -11.89 19.76
C ASP A 15 5.24 -10.50 19.09
N THR A 16 6.41 -9.85 19.00
CA THR A 16 6.57 -8.57 18.28
C THR A 16 6.09 -8.70 16.83
N LEU A 17 6.59 -9.69 16.10
CA LEU A 17 6.19 -9.90 14.70
C LEU A 17 4.69 -10.24 14.59
N THR A 18 4.13 -10.95 15.56
CA THR A 18 2.70 -11.28 15.60
C THR A 18 1.84 -10.03 15.81
N LYS A 19 2.26 -9.10 16.67
CA LYS A 19 1.59 -7.81 16.88
C LYS A 19 1.61 -6.95 15.62
N TYR A 20 2.76 -6.83 14.96
CA TYR A 20 2.87 -6.17 13.64
C TYR A 20 1.95 -6.81 12.59
N LYS A 21 1.95 -8.15 12.49
CA LYS A 21 1.08 -8.87 11.54
C LYS A 21 -0.40 -8.65 11.84
N THR A 22 -0.79 -8.62 13.11
CA THR A 22 -2.18 -8.35 13.49
C THR A 22 -2.60 -6.94 13.10
N ALA A 23 -1.77 -5.94 13.40
CA ALA A 23 -1.99 -4.56 12.97
C ALA A 23 -2.09 -4.45 11.43
N ALA A 24 -1.19 -5.13 10.72
CA ALA A 24 -1.14 -5.14 9.26
C ALA A 24 -2.38 -5.77 8.62
N GLN A 25 -2.90 -6.86 9.19
CA GLN A 25 -4.11 -7.52 8.73
C GLN A 25 -5.34 -6.61 8.88
N ILE A 26 -5.45 -5.90 10.01
CA ILE A 26 -6.50 -4.91 10.22
C ILE A 26 -6.41 -3.82 9.15
N GLY A 27 -5.23 -3.19 8.99
CA GLY A 27 -5.02 -2.14 8.00
C GLY A 27 -5.38 -2.56 6.58
N GLN A 28 -4.94 -3.75 6.13
CA GLN A 28 -5.26 -4.27 4.79
C GLN A 28 -6.76 -4.52 4.60
N LYS A 29 -7.42 -5.12 5.60
CA LYS A 29 -8.87 -5.38 5.53
C LYS A 29 -9.67 -4.08 5.43
N VAL A 30 -9.30 -3.07 6.23
CA VAL A 30 -9.97 -1.78 6.16
C VAL A 30 -9.68 -1.07 4.85
N LEU A 31 -8.43 -1.08 4.38
CA LEU A 31 -8.05 -0.50 3.09
C LEU A 31 -8.86 -1.09 1.93
N GLU A 32 -9.00 -2.42 1.86
CA GLU A 32 -9.82 -3.09 0.83
C GLU A 32 -11.28 -2.61 0.88
N THR A 33 -11.84 -2.52 2.09
CA THR A 33 -13.24 -2.09 2.27
C THR A 33 -13.43 -0.61 1.89
N VAL A 34 -12.53 0.26 2.34
CA VAL A 34 -12.55 1.72 2.05
C VAL A 34 -12.37 1.98 0.56
N SER A 35 -11.50 1.22 -0.10
CA SER A 35 -11.29 1.30 -1.56
C SER A 35 -12.59 1.06 -2.33
N GLY A 36 -13.43 0.13 -1.86
CA GLY A 36 -14.76 -0.12 -2.44
C GLY A 36 -15.77 1.00 -2.25
N TRP A 37 -15.50 2.00 -1.39
CA TRP A 37 -16.36 3.18 -1.19
C TRP A 37 -15.93 4.39 -2.02
N CYS A 38 -14.76 4.33 -2.65
CA CYS A 38 -14.22 5.39 -3.50
C CYS A 38 -14.89 5.38 -4.88
N THR A 39 -16.16 5.75 -4.90
CA THR A 39 -16.98 5.91 -6.10
C THR A 39 -17.21 7.39 -6.41
N GLU A 40 -17.49 7.70 -7.69
CA GLU A 40 -17.82 9.05 -8.13
C GLU A 40 -18.94 9.68 -7.30
N GLY A 41 -18.77 10.95 -6.95
CA GLY A 41 -19.73 11.75 -6.17
C GLY A 41 -19.70 11.50 -4.67
N THR A 42 -19.01 10.47 -4.18
CA THR A 42 -18.92 10.21 -2.74
C THR A 42 -18.09 11.30 -2.05
N LYS A 43 -18.59 11.84 -0.93
CA LYS A 43 -17.85 12.83 -0.14
C LYS A 43 -16.64 12.20 0.54
N ILE A 44 -15.50 12.86 0.42
CA ILE A 44 -14.23 12.42 1.02
C ILE A 44 -14.38 12.25 2.54
N ILE A 45 -15.05 13.20 3.20
CA ILE A 45 -15.21 13.19 4.65
C ILE A 45 -15.99 11.97 5.15
N GLU A 46 -17.03 11.55 4.42
CA GLU A 46 -17.83 10.39 4.77
C GLU A 46 -17.02 9.10 4.71
N ILE A 47 -16.18 8.96 3.68
CA ILE A 47 -15.27 7.81 3.53
C ILE A 47 -14.29 7.77 4.70
N CYS A 48 -13.67 8.92 5.02
CA CYS A 48 -12.72 9.02 6.13
C CYS A 48 -13.36 8.66 7.49
N GLN A 49 -14.54 9.20 7.80
CA GLN A 49 -15.25 8.89 9.06
C GLN A 49 -15.63 7.41 9.16
N ARG A 50 -16.17 6.84 8.07
CA ARG A 50 -16.53 5.41 8.02
C ARG A 50 -15.31 4.51 8.13
N GLY A 51 -14.18 4.91 7.54
CA GLY A 51 -12.92 4.17 7.59
C GLY A 51 -12.29 4.17 8.98
N ASP A 52 -12.28 5.33 9.66
CA ASP A 52 -11.82 5.43 11.05
C ASP A 52 -12.67 4.55 11.98
N LYS A 53 -14.00 4.63 11.84
CA LYS A 53 -14.90 3.77 12.61
C LYS A 53 -14.65 2.28 12.36
N LEU A 54 -14.42 1.89 11.11
CA LEU A 54 -14.11 0.51 10.77
C LEU A 54 -12.76 0.06 11.36
N LEU A 55 -11.75 0.92 11.38
CA LEU A 55 -10.48 0.65 12.08
C LEU A 55 -10.70 0.40 13.57
N GLU A 56 -11.44 1.29 14.25
CA GLU A 56 -11.76 1.15 15.68
C GLU A 56 -12.48 -0.17 15.96
N ASP A 57 -13.50 -0.49 15.16
CA ASP A 57 -14.29 -1.71 15.29
C ASP A 57 -13.43 -2.98 15.07
N GLU A 58 -12.49 -2.98 14.11
CA GLU A 58 -11.58 -4.11 13.88
C GLU A 58 -10.50 -4.24 14.97
N VAL A 59 -9.94 -3.13 15.44
CA VAL A 59 -8.97 -3.12 16.55
C VAL A 59 -9.61 -3.63 17.85
N ALA A 60 -10.87 -3.30 18.10
CA ALA A 60 -11.59 -3.77 19.28
C ALA A 60 -11.77 -5.31 19.31
N LYS A 61 -11.72 -5.98 18.16
CA LYS A 61 -11.91 -7.44 18.03
C LYS A 61 -10.71 -8.26 18.53
N VAL A 62 -9.50 -7.71 18.48
CA VAL A 62 -8.25 -8.42 18.82
C VAL A 62 -7.76 -8.10 20.23
N TYR A 63 -6.98 -8.98 20.85
CA TYR A 63 -6.40 -8.80 22.19
C TYR A 63 -7.42 -8.35 23.26
N LYS A 64 -8.63 -8.93 23.26
CA LYS A 64 -9.67 -8.65 24.28
C LYS A 64 -9.24 -9.16 25.65
N GLY A 65 -9.58 -8.41 26.70
CA GLY A 65 -9.24 -8.75 28.09
C GLY A 65 -7.76 -8.63 28.47
N LYS A 66 -6.88 -8.28 27.51
CA LYS A 66 -5.46 -8.05 27.77
C LYS A 66 -5.20 -6.55 27.99
N LYS A 67 -4.36 -6.22 28.97
CA LYS A 67 -3.91 -4.83 29.23
C LYS A 67 -2.81 -4.43 28.24
N ILE A 68 -3.18 -4.29 26.98
CA ILE A 68 -2.27 -3.95 25.88
C ILE A 68 -2.83 -2.73 25.15
N THR A 69 -1.99 -1.73 24.88
CA THR A 69 -2.40 -0.56 24.09
C THR A 69 -2.69 -0.99 22.66
N LYS A 70 -3.72 -0.44 22.04
CA LYS A 70 -4.09 -0.73 20.65
C LYS A 70 -4.94 0.40 20.11
N GLY A 71 -4.90 0.62 18.81
CA GLY A 71 -5.60 1.74 18.19
C GLY A 71 -5.23 1.94 16.73
N ILE A 72 -5.47 3.15 16.26
CA ILE A 72 -5.12 3.61 14.92
C ILE A 72 -3.64 4.01 14.91
N SER A 73 -2.88 3.56 13.90
CA SER A 73 -1.49 4.02 13.67
C SER A 73 -1.43 5.16 12.65
N HIS A 74 -2.46 5.29 11.82
CA HIS A 74 -2.64 6.40 10.90
C HIS A 74 -4.13 6.54 10.58
N PRO A 75 -4.72 7.74 10.68
CA PRO A 75 -6.15 7.93 10.40
C PRO A 75 -6.49 7.52 8.97
N CYS A 76 -7.76 7.19 8.75
CA CYS A 76 -8.30 7.06 7.41
C CYS A 76 -8.24 8.41 6.70
N THR A 77 -7.54 8.40 5.57
CA THR A 77 -7.33 9.55 4.71
C THR A 77 -7.62 9.16 3.27
N VAL A 78 -8.16 10.10 2.51
CA VAL A 78 -8.55 9.94 1.12
C VAL A 78 -8.11 11.21 0.39
N SER A 79 -7.04 11.10 -0.39
CA SER A 79 -6.38 12.23 -1.05
C SER A 79 -6.72 12.28 -2.55
N PRO A 80 -7.37 13.35 -3.03
CA PRO A 80 -7.66 13.57 -4.46
C PRO A 80 -6.42 13.69 -5.33
N SER A 81 -6.60 13.63 -6.64
CA SER A 81 -5.56 13.54 -7.69
C SER A 81 -4.20 14.17 -7.35
N SER A 82 -4.14 15.48 -7.13
CA SER A 82 -2.89 16.22 -6.93
C SER A 82 -2.39 16.27 -5.49
N TYR A 83 -3.16 15.77 -4.52
CA TYR A 83 -2.79 15.82 -3.10
C TYR A 83 -1.71 14.79 -2.81
N VAL A 84 -0.63 15.24 -2.16
CA VAL A 84 0.48 14.40 -1.69
C VAL A 84 0.27 14.04 -0.22
N THR A 85 0.05 15.05 0.63
CA THR A 85 -0.25 14.82 2.05
C THR A 85 -1.53 13.99 2.19
N PRO A 86 -1.57 12.99 3.09
CA PRO A 86 -2.80 12.28 3.41
C PRO A 86 -3.92 13.24 3.88
N TYR A 87 -5.02 13.30 3.13
CA TYR A 87 -6.06 14.31 3.29
C TYR A 87 -7.24 13.78 4.12
N THR A 88 -7.66 14.55 5.11
CA THR A 88 -8.66 14.11 6.10
C THR A 88 -9.38 15.33 6.68
N PRO A 89 -10.35 15.91 5.95
CA PRO A 89 -10.93 17.22 6.28
C PRO A 89 -11.78 17.18 7.56
N LEU A 90 -12.04 18.37 8.11
CA LEU A 90 -12.94 18.61 9.24
C LEU A 90 -14.40 18.70 8.77
N VAL A 91 -15.33 18.33 9.65
CA VAL A 91 -16.78 18.49 9.41
C VAL A 91 -17.16 19.96 9.38
N SER A 92 -16.55 20.75 10.27
CA SER A 92 -16.86 22.17 10.44
C SER A 92 -16.30 23.09 9.36
N ASP A 93 -15.41 22.61 8.49
CA ASP A 93 -14.88 23.38 7.36
C ASP A 93 -15.66 22.99 6.09
N THR A 94 -16.82 23.60 5.88
CA THR A 94 -17.85 23.16 4.92
C THR A 94 -17.35 23.01 3.48
N GLU A 95 -16.53 23.94 2.99
CA GLU A 95 -15.94 23.88 1.64
C GLU A 95 -15.08 22.62 1.45
N GLU A 96 -14.34 22.22 2.49
CA GLU A 96 -13.50 21.02 2.46
C GLU A 96 -14.33 19.74 2.68
N ALA A 97 -15.34 19.81 3.53
CA ALA A 97 -16.25 18.71 3.84
C ALA A 97 -17.13 18.31 2.64
N ASP A 98 -17.47 19.26 1.77
CA ASP A 98 -18.29 19.03 0.58
C ASP A 98 -17.50 18.50 -0.63
N LYS A 99 -16.18 18.32 -0.52
CA LYS A 99 -15.37 17.74 -1.59
C LYS A 99 -15.77 16.29 -1.87
N THR A 100 -16.01 16.01 -3.14
CA THR A 100 -16.42 14.70 -3.66
C THR A 100 -15.35 14.12 -4.58
N LEU A 101 -15.40 12.81 -4.78
CA LEU A 101 -14.53 12.11 -5.72
C LEU A 101 -15.05 12.23 -7.16
N HIS A 102 -14.14 12.32 -8.11
CA HIS A 102 -14.43 12.46 -9.54
C HIS A 102 -14.03 11.19 -10.31
N ALA A 103 -14.79 10.83 -11.34
CA ALA A 103 -14.45 9.71 -12.20
C ALA A 103 -13.09 9.90 -12.90
N GLY A 104 -12.34 8.81 -13.04
CA GLY A 104 -11.01 8.78 -13.67
C GLY A 104 -9.87 9.28 -12.80
N GLU A 105 -10.16 9.80 -11.61
CA GLU A 105 -9.17 10.42 -10.75
C GLU A 105 -8.38 9.38 -9.91
N PRO A 106 -7.04 9.50 -9.76
CA PRO A 106 -6.26 8.67 -8.85
C PRO A 106 -6.37 9.15 -7.40
N VAL A 107 -7.04 8.36 -6.57
CA VAL A 107 -7.28 8.63 -5.15
C VAL A 107 -6.33 7.80 -4.31
N LYS A 108 -5.56 8.46 -3.44
CA LYS A 108 -4.71 7.76 -2.46
C LYS A 108 -5.51 7.51 -1.20
N ILE A 109 -5.53 6.27 -0.73
CA ILE A 109 -6.17 5.87 0.53
C ILE A 109 -5.07 5.41 1.46
N GLN A 110 -4.84 6.13 2.56
CA GLN A 110 -3.81 5.78 3.54
C GLN A 110 -4.42 5.66 4.93
N LEU A 111 -4.09 4.56 5.62
CA LEU A 111 -4.62 4.24 6.93
C LEU A 111 -3.78 3.17 7.63
N GLY A 112 -4.00 2.95 8.92
CA GLY A 112 -3.27 1.92 9.65
C GLY A 112 -3.75 1.65 11.06
N ALA A 113 -3.34 0.51 11.60
CA ALA A 113 -3.58 0.11 12.99
C ALA A 113 -2.26 -0.08 13.75
N GLN A 114 -2.31 -0.07 15.08
CA GLN A 114 -1.21 -0.44 15.96
C GLN A 114 -1.67 -1.39 17.06
N ILE A 115 -0.78 -2.30 17.46
CA ILE A 115 -0.93 -3.19 18.60
C ILE A 115 0.32 -3.08 19.46
N ASP A 116 0.17 -2.74 20.73
CA ASP A 116 1.23 -2.57 21.73
C ASP A 116 2.32 -1.57 21.32
N GLY A 117 1.96 -0.55 20.54
CA GLY A 117 2.91 0.39 19.96
C GLY A 117 3.56 -0.09 18.67
N PHE A 118 3.26 -1.28 18.16
CA PHE A 118 3.76 -1.75 16.86
C PHE A 118 2.76 -1.37 15.76
N GLY A 119 3.06 -0.28 15.05
CA GLY A 119 2.22 0.25 13.99
C GLY A 119 2.45 -0.40 12.64
N ALA A 120 1.37 -0.61 11.89
CA ALA A 120 1.42 -0.93 10.47
C ALA A 120 0.54 0.06 9.70
N ILE A 121 1.15 0.77 8.75
CA ILE A 121 0.50 1.74 7.86
C ILE A 121 0.50 1.14 6.44
N VAL A 122 -0.58 1.37 5.71
CA VAL A 122 -0.72 0.96 4.32
C VAL A 122 -1.36 2.07 3.50
N CYS A 123 -0.91 2.23 2.25
CA CYS A 123 -1.50 3.16 1.29
C CYS A 123 -1.61 2.48 -0.08
N ASP A 124 -2.76 2.65 -0.71
CA ASP A 124 -2.98 2.32 -2.11
C ASP A 124 -3.41 3.56 -2.90
N THR A 125 -3.20 3.51 -4.21
CA THR A 125 -3.84 4.44 -5.15
C THR A 125 -4.85 3.67 -5.99
N VAL A 126 -6.11 4.09 -5.93
CA VAL A 126 -7.18 3.54 -6.75
C VAL A 126 -7.67 4.56 -7.76
N ILE A 127 -8.06 4.11 -8.94
CA ILE A 127 -8.75 4.96 -9.91
C ILE A 127 -10.23 4.89 -9.61
N VAL A 128 -10.86 6.05 -9.41
CA VAL A 128 -12.32 6.14 -9.25
C VAL A 128 -12.95 5.77 -10.59
N GLN A 129 -13.42 4.53 -10.71
CA GLN A 129 -13.90 4.02 -12.00
C GLN A 129 -15.22 4.68 -12.40
N ALA A 130 -15.30 5.11 -13.66
CA ALA A 130 -16.58 5.35 -14.31
C ALA A 130 -17.31 4.01 -14.48
N LYS A 131 -18.64 4.01 -14.41
CA LYS A 131 -19.44 2.77 -14.58
C LYS A 131 -19.11 2.09 -15.92
N GLY A 132 -18.58 0.87 -15.87
CA GLY A 132 -18.38 0.00 -17.03
C GLY A 132 -16.95 -0.09 -17.57
N GLU A 133 -16.02 0.74 -17.09
CA GLU A 133 -14.61 0.68 -17.50
C GLU A 133 -13.79 -0.22 -16.57
N LYS A 134 -13.07 -1.19 -17.14
CA LYS A 134 -12.24 -2.15 -16.38
C LYS A 134 -10.75 -2.02 -16.62
N ALA A 135 -10.35 -1.51 -17.78
CA ALA A 135 -8.95 -1.38 -18.16
C ALA A 135 -8.54 0.08 -18.11
N LEU A 136 -7.36 0.35 -17.55
CA LEU A 136 -6.74 1.67 -17.50
C LEU A 136 -5.79 1.80 -18.70
N SER A 137 -5.78 2.94 -19.37
CA SER A 137 -4.86 3.21 -20.49
C SER A 137 -4.28 4.61 -20.45
N GLY A 138 -3.23 4.85 -21.25
CA GLY A 138 -2.63 6.19 -21.38
C GLY A 138 -1.93 6.65 -20.10
N ARG A 139 -1.96 7.96 -19.82
CA ARG A 139 -1.24 8.58 -18.70
C ARG A 139 -1.60 8.01 -17.32
N PRO A 140 -2.87 7.72 -16.99
CA PRO A 140 -3.20 7.02 -15.75
C PRO A 140 -2.54 5.63 -15.65
N ALA A 141 -2.49 4.86 -16.73
CA ALA A 141 -1.82 3.55 -16.73
C ALA A 141 -0.30 3.69 -16.55
N ASP A 142 0.31 4.68 -17.21
CA ASP A 142 1.72 5.03 -17.04
C ASP A 142 2.03 5.37 -15.57
N LEU A 143 1.20 6.20 -14.94
CA LEU A 143 1.33 6.58 -13.54
C LEU A 143 1.29 5.37 -12.59
N MET A 144 0.29 4.51 -12.76
CA MET A 144 0.10 3.32 -11.92
C MET A 144 1.24 2.32 -12.11
N LEU A 145 1.66 2.07 -13.34
CA LEU A 145 2.80 1.19 -13.66
C LEU A 145 4.12 1.76 -13.12
N ALA A 146 4.38 3.05 -13.32
CA ALA A 146 5.58 3.71 -12.80
C ALA A 146 5.65 3.61 -11.27
N THR A 147 4.55 3.90 -10.57
CA THR A 147 4.50 3.81 -9.10
C THR A 147 4.73 2.37 -8.62
N TYR A 148 4.07 1.40 -9.26
CA TYR A 148 4.20 -0.02 -8.91
C TYR A 148 5.65 -0.50 -9.07
N TRP A 149 6.23 -0.27 -10.25
CA TRP A 149 7.59 -0.74 -10.53
C TRP A 149 8.66 0.02 -9.76
N ALA A 150 8.46 1.32 -9.50
CA ALA A 150 9.34 2.09 -8.62
C ALA A 150 9.33 1.53 -7.19
N ASN A 151 8.16 1.16 -6.65
CA ASN A 151 8.05 0.51 -5.35
C ASN A 151 8.75 -0.86 -5.35
N GLU A 152 8.52 -1.70 -6.37
CA GLU A 152 9.19 -3.01 -6.49
C GLU A 152 10.72 -2.88 -6.59
N LEU A 153 11.21 -1.86 -7.29
CA LEU A 153 12.64 -1.55 -7.37
C LEU A 153 13.17 -1.09 -6.01
N LEU A 154 12.52 -0.12 -5.36
CA LEU A 154 12.93 0.41 -4.06
C LEU A 154 13.07 -0.69 -3.00
N LEU A 155 12.09 -1.59 -2.90
CA LEU A 155 12.11 -2.70 -1.95
C LEU A 155 13.33 -3.61 -2.12
N ARG A 156 13.84 -3.77 -3.34
CA ARG A 156 15.05 -4.55 -3.64
C ARG A 156 16.32 -3.77 -3.35
N LEU A 157 16.33 -2.47 -3.67
CA LEU A 157 17.44 -1.56 -3.35
C LEU A 157 17.64 -1.39 -1.84
N MET A 158 16.59 -1.62 -1.05
CA MET A 158 16.61 -1.60 0.41
C MET A 158 17.17 -2.88 1.06
N LEU A 159 17.41 -3.96 0.29
CA LEU A 159 17.97 -5.19 0.84
C LEU A 159 19.47 -5.04 1.13
N PRO A 160 19.95 -5.46 2.33
CA PRO A 160 21.37 -5.57 2.59
C PRO A 160 22.07 -6.48 1.56
N PRO A 161 23.19 -6.04 0.97
CA PRO A 161 23.93 -6.85 0.01
C PRO A 161 24.31 -8.23 0.57
N GLY A 162 24.18 -9.26 -0.27
CA GLY A 162 24.50 -10.63 0.13
C GLY A 162 23.49 -11.32 1.04
N LEU A 163 22.46 -10.63 1.56
CA LEU A 163 21.44 -11.22 2.45
C LEU A 163 20.73 -12.43 1.80
N LEU A 164 20.48 -12.32 0.49
CA LEU A 164 19.79 -13.33 -0.31
C LEU A 164 20.71 -14.05 -1.30
N ALA A 165 22.02 -13.85 -1.20
CA ALA A 165 22.97 -14.49 -2.10
C ALA A 165 22.88 -16.02 -2.00
N GLN A 166 22.88 -16.66 -3.17
CA GLN A 166 22.91 -18.11 -3.34
C GLN A 166 24.20 -18.49 -4.07
N GLY A 167 24.57 -19.76 -4.02
CA GLY A 167 25.79 -20.25 -4.67
C GLY A 167 26.87 -20.68 -3.67
N SER A 168 28.11 -20.69 -4.15
CA SER A 168 29.29 -21.08 -3.38
C SER A 168 29.55 -20.11 -2.22
N GLU A 169 30.36 -20.55 -1.24
CA GLU A 169 30.77 -19.67 -0.14
C GLU A 169 31.56 -18.44 -0.64
N GLU A 170 32.30 -18.59 -1.74
CA GLU A 170 33.01 -17.46 -2.38
C GLU A 170 32.04 -16.45 -2.99
N GLU A 171 30.99 -16.92 -3.68
CA GLU A 171 29.96 -16.06 -4.28
C GLU A 171 29.17 -15.30 -3.21
N LYS A 172 28.83 -15.97 -2.10
CA LYS A 172 28.17 -15.31 -0.95
C LYS A 172 29.06 -14.26 -0.31
N LYS A 173 30.34 -14.57 -0.06
CA LYS A 173 31.30 -13.60 0.50
C LYS A 173 31.48 -12.40 -0.43
N LYS A 174 31.57 -12.61 -1.74
CA LYS A 174 31.64 -11.53 -2.74
C LYS A 174 30.40 -10.64 -2.71
N ALA A 175 29.21 -11.24 -2.62
CA ALA A 175 27.96 -10.50 -2.53
C ALA A 175 27.85 -9.69 -1.21
N GLN A 176 28.29 -10.26 -0.09
CA GLN A 176 28.31 -9.60 1.21
C GLN A 176 29.34 -8.47 1.31
N ALA A 177 30.44 -8.56 0.55
CA ALA A 177 31.45 -7.50 0.45
C ALA A 177 31.00 -6.31 -0.40
N THR A 178 29.89 -6.44 -1.14
CA THR A 178 29.33 -5.34 -1.93
C THR A 178 28.77 -4.28 -1.02
N LYS A 179 29.11 -3.01 -1.25
CA LYS A 179 28.57 -1.90 -0.47
C LYS A 179 27.08 -1.71 -0.77
N PRO A 180 26.25 -1.36 0.22
CA PRO A 180 24.86 -1.03 -0.05
C PRO A 180 24.76 0.22 -0.93
N TYR A 181 23.68 0.35 -1.67
CA TYR A 181 23.44 1.54 -2.49
C TYR A 181 23.34 2.78 -1.60
N SER A 182 24.00 3.87 -2.00
CA SER A 182 23.78 5.17 -1.37
C SER A 182 22.36 5.66 -1.70
N GLN A 183 21.76 6.47 -0.83
CA GLN A 183 20.41 7.02 -1.10
C GLN A 183 20.35 7.84 -2.39
N SER A 184 21.44 8.50 -2.78
CA SER A 184 21.55 9.19 -4.07
C SER A 184 21.48 8.22 -5.25
N LYS A 185 22.20 7.08 -5.20
CA LYS A 185 22.12 6.05 -6.25
C LYS A 185 20.74 5.38 -6.27
N ILE A 186 20.11 5.18 -5.11
CA ILE A 186 18.71 4.70 -5.03
C ILE A 186 17.79 5.67 -5.78
N THR A 187 17.88 6.97 -5.50
CA THR A 187 17.08 8.01 -6.17
C THR A 187 17.32 8.01 -7.68
N GLN A 188 18.58 7.99 -8.12
CA GLN A 188 18.92 7.98 -9.56
C GLN A 188 18.32 6.79 -10.32
N LEU A 189 18.34 5.59 -9.72
CA LEU A 189 17.75 4.40 -10.33
C LEU A 189 16.22 4.49 -10.40
N LEU A 190 15.59 5.02 -9.36
CA LEU A 190 14.14 5.25 -9.33
C LEU A 190 13.72 6.31 -10.35
N GLU A 191 14.45 7.42 -10.47
CA GLU A 191 14.22 8.47 -11.47
C GLU A 191 14.33 7.91 -12.90
N LYS A 192 15.35 7.10 -13.18
CA LYS A 192 15.47 6.40 -14.47
C LYS A 192 14.27 5.50 -14.76
N LEU A 193 13.80 4.76 -13.76
CA LEU A 193 12.63 3.89 -13.91
C LEU A 193 11.38 4.69 -14.24
N VAL A 194 11.04 5.71 -13.44
CA VAL A 194 9.79 6.46 -13.64
C VAL A 194 9.81 7.27 -14.93
N LYS A 195 10.99 7.73 -15.38
CA LYS A 195 11.18 8.35 -16.70
C LYS A 195 10.88 7.42 -17.87
N SER A 196 11.00 6.10 -17.69
CA SER A 196 10.58 5.14 -18.73
C SER A 196 9.07 5.18 -19.00
N TYR A 197 8.30 5.80 -18.10
CA TYR A 197 6.86 6.03 -18.22
C TYR A 197 6.52 7.52 -18.37
N ASP A 198 7.49 8.38 -18.68
CA ASP A 198 7.35 9.85 -18.70
C ASP A 198 6.79 10.42 -17.39
N CYS A 199 7.16 9.83 -16.26
CA CYS A 199 6.75 10.28 -14.93
C CYS A 199 7.95 10.80 -14.12
N ASN A 200 7.70 11.47 -13.01
CA ASN A 200 8.71 11.96 -12.09
C ASN A 200 8.44 11.47 -10.66
N LEU A 201 9.49 11.32 -9.85
CA LEU A 201 9.33 11.07 -8.42
C LEU A 201 8.75 12.31 -7.74
N VAL A 202 7.87 12.11 -6.77
CA VAL A 202 7.42 13.20 -5.89
C VAL A 202 8.57 13.54 -4.94
N GLU A 203 8.99 14.79 -4.94
CA GLU A 203 10.13 15.24 -4.14
C GLU A 203 9.88 15.07 -2.64
N ASN A 204 10.95 14.76 -1.90
CA ASN A 204 10.94 14.51 -0.46
C ASN A 204 10.05 13.35 0.00
N THR A 205 9.64 12.43 -0.89
CA THR A 205 8.99 11.18 -0.48
C THR A 205 9.89 10.44 0.50
N THR A 206 9.42 10.15 1.71
CA THR A 206 10.27 9.68 2.82
C THR A 206 9.83 8.32 3.34
N CYS A 207 10.75 7.36 3.35
CA CYS A 207 10.59 6.08 4.05
C CYS A 207 11.19 6.18 5.45
N TRP A 208 10.53 5.61 6.45
CA TRP A 208 10.94 5.72 7.86
C TRP A 208 11.14 4.36 8.53
N LEU A 209 12.14 4.28 9.40
CA LEU A 209 12.26 3.21 10.38
C LEU A 209 11.11 3.33 11.39
N PHE A 210 10.48 2.19 11.69
CA PHE A 210 9.46 2.06 12.73
C PHE A 210 10.06 1.36 13.96
N ASP A 211 9.67 1.85 15.13
CA ASP A 211 9.97 1.26 16.43
C ASP A 211 8.67 1.16 17.26
N ARG A 212 8.76 0.62 18.48
CA ARG A 212 7.60 0.60 19.39
C ARG A 212 7.20 2.03 19.77
N ASN A 213 5.96 2.41 19.48
CA ASN A 213 5.39 3.75 19.64
C ASN A 213 6.08 4.82 18.77
N GLU A 214 6.70 4.45 17.65
CA GLU A 214 7.33 5.43 16.75
C GLU A 214 7.25 4.95 15.29
N ILE A 215 6.79 5.83 14.41
CA ILE A 215 6.68 5.59 12.96
C ILE A 215 7.63 6.47 12.15
N GLU A 216 8.33 7.40 12.80
CA GLU A 216 9.32 8.29 12.20
C GLU A 216 10.59 8.27 13.07
N SER A 217 11.21 7.08 13.19
CA SER A 217 12.39 6.87 14.04
C SER A 217 13.67 7.45 13.40
N LYS A 218 14.82 7.14 14.00
CA LYS A 218 16.14 7.71 13.70
C LYS A 218 16.65 7.51 12.26
N LYS A 219 16.21 6.47 11.54
CA LYS A 219 16.62 6.23 10.16
C LYS A 219 15.50 6.59 9.19
N LYS A 220 15.88 7.22 8.07
CA LYS A 220 14.97 7.62 7.00
C LYS A 220 15.65 7.62 5.63
N ILE A 221 14.94 7.19 4.61
CA ILE A 221 15.37 7.34 3.21
C ILE A 221 14.52 8.42 2.59
N ILE A 222 15.16 9.44 1.99
CA ILE A 222 14.45 10.52 1.30
C ILE A 222 14.71 10.40 -0.20
N LEU A 223 13.66 10.23 -0.98
CA LEU A 223 13.69 10.13 -2.43
C LEU A 223 13.53 11.52 -3.03
N ALA A 224 14.28 11.80 -4.10
CA ALA A 224 14.31 13.11 -4.77
C ALA A 224 14.36 14.26 -3.75
N PRO A 225 15.39 14.30 -2.87
CA PRO A 225 15.46 15.32 -1.82
C PRO A 225 15.60 16.72 -2.41
N GLY A 226 14.90 17.68 -1.82
CA GLY A 226 15.11 19.10 -2.08
C GLY A 226 16.46 19.60 -1.55
N GLU A 227 16.80 20.85 -1.85
CA GLU A 227 18.04 21.45 -1.37
C GLU A 227 18.13 21.45 0.16
N GLY A 228 19.28 21.05 0.70
CA GLY A 228 19.52 20.98 2.15
C GLY A 228 18.85 19.81 2.88
N VAL A 229 18.07 18.97 2.18
CA VAL A 229 17.40 17.80 2.76
C VAL A 229 18.23 16.55 2.51
N LYS A 230 18.41 15.72 3.54
CA LYS A 230 19.09 14.42 3.42
C LYS A 230 18.43 13.36 4.30
N GLY A 231 18.44 12.12 3.82
CA GLY A 231 18.09 10.97 4.65
C GLY A 231 19.25 10.54 5.56
N GLU A 232 18.96 9.54 6.38
CA GLU A 232 19.88 9.01 7.39
C GLU A 232 19.73 7.50 7.51
N GLY A 233 20.85 6.77 7.43
CA GLY A 233 20.87 5.31 7.56
C GLY A 233 20.28 4.56 6.37
N LEU A 234 20.43 3.23 6.45
CA LEU A 234 19.87 2.25 5.52
C LEU A 234 19.27 1.08 6.33
N PRO A 235 18.40 0.26 5.72
CA PRO A 235 17.72 -0.83 6.40
C PRO A 235 18.68 -1.95 6.82
N GLU A 236 18.46 -2.47 8.03
CA GLU A 236 19.21 -3.58 8.61
C GLU A 236 18.29 -4.75 9.00
N VAL A 237 18.87 -5.94 9.07
CA VAL A 237 18.13 -7.13 9.53
C VAL A 237 17.67 -6.93 10.97
N GLY A 238 16.39 -7.16 11.23
CA GLY A 238 15.75 -6.94 12.53
C GLY A 238 14.89 -5.67 12.58
N GLU A 239 14.87 -4.87 11.52
CA GLU A 239 14.11 -3.61 11.47
C GLU A 239 12.77 -3.73 10.75
N VAL A 240 11.84 -2.85 11.12
CA VAL A 240 10.57 -2.62 10.41
C VAL A 240 10.59 -1.23 9.79
N TRP A 241 10.17 -1.11 8.54
CA TRP A 241 10.17 0.16 7.81
C TRP A 241 8.80 0.44 7.21
N GLY A 242 8.39 1.70 7.26
CA GLY A 242 7.36 2.26 6.39
C GLY A 242 7.99 2.70 5.09
N VAL A 243 7.74 1.96 4.01
CA VAL A 243 8.28 2.23 2.67
C VAL A 243 7.24 2.98 1.86
N GLU A 244 7.54 4.22 1.50
CA GLU A 244 6.67 5.08 0.70
C GLU A 244 7.25 5.30 -0.69
N MET A 245 6.38 5.22 -1.70
CA MET A 245 6.69 5.59 -3.08
C MET A 245 5.66 6.60 -3.57
N GLY A 246 6.12 7.72 -4.13
CA GLY A 246 5.29 8.75 -4.72
C GLY A 246 5.77 9.07 -6.13
N VAL A 247 4.86 9.02 -7.10
CA VAL A 247 5.14 9.32 -8.51
C VAL A 247 4.08 10.28 -9.03
N SER A 248 4.50 11.22 -9.87
CA SER A 248 3.64 12.22 -10.53
C SER A 248 3.77 12.09 -12.04
N ILE A 249 2.68 12.35 -12.76
CA ILE A 249 2.74 12.55 -14.22
C ILE A 249 3.25 13.95 -14.60
N GLY A 250 3.28 14.88 -13.65
CA GLY A 250 3.87 16.22 -13.79
C GLY A 250 5.34 16.25 -13.40
N SER A 251 5.79 17.40 -12.90
CA SER A 251 7.17 17.69 -12.54
C SER A 251 7.70 16.94 -11.30
N GLY A 252 6.80 16.41 -10.46
CA GLY A 252 7.14 15.83 -9.16
C GLY A 252 7.47 16.86 -8.07
N LYS A 253 7.43 18.16 -8.40
CA LYS A 253 7.58 19.26 -7.44
C LYS A 253 6.32 19.44 -6.63
N VAL A 254 6.47 19.89 -5.39
CA VAL A 254 5.34 20.06 -4.48
C VAL A 254 5.20 21.48 -3.96
N LYS A 255 3.99 21.84 -3.55
CA LYS A 255 3.68 23.13 -2.92
C LYS A 255 2.66 22.95 -1.80
N SER A 256 2.65 23.89 -0.86
CA SER A 256 1.58 23.99 0.13
C SER A 256 0.26 24.36 -0.57
N LEU A 257 -0.79 23.63 -0.22
CA LEU A 257 -2.17 23.94 -0.59
C LEU A 257 -2.81 24.83 0.49
N PRO A 258 -3.82 25.65 0.16
CA PRO A 258 -4.46 26.55 1.13
C PRO A 258 -5.38 25.82 2.13
N ASN A 259 -5.50 24.50 2.03
CA ASN A 259 -6.33 23.65 2.88
C ASN A 259 -5.84 23.63 4.32
N ARG A 260 -6.77 23.44 5.28
CA ARG A 260 -6.41 23.34 6.69
C ARG A 260 -5.56 22.08 6.94
N PRO A 261 -4.41 22.20 7.61
CA PRO A 261 -3.70 21.04 8.14
C PRO A 261 -4.52 20.40 9.26
N THR A 262 -4.94 19.15 9.06
CA THR A 262 -5.72 18.38 10.04
C THR A 262 -4.98 17.16 10.55
N LEU A 263 -3.95 16.69 9.83
CA LEU A 263 -3.11 15.57 10.22
C LEU A 263 -1.99 16.05 11.15
N HIS A 264 -1.89 15.41 12.31
CA HIS A 264 -0.96 15.77 13.38
C HIS A 264 -0.39 14.52 14.04
N ARG A 265 0.73 14.66 14.75
CA ARG A 265 1.17 13.63 15.73
C ARG A 265 1.82 14.26 16.94
N ARG A 266 1.77 13.60 18.09
CA ARG A 266 2.54 14.03 19.26
C ARG A 266 4.03 13.75 19.06
N THR A 267 4.88 14.67 19.51
CA THR A 267 6.33 14.49 19.55
C THR A 267 6.79 14.02 20.93
N THR A 268 8.09 13.85 21.11
CA THR A 268 8.73 13.63 22.41
C THR A 268 9.17 14.93 23.09
N THR A 269 8.99 16.08 22.43
CA THR A 269 9.32 17.40 22.97
C THR A 269 8.45 17.68 24.20
N THR A 270 9.06 18.27 25.23
CA THR A 270 8.35 18.74 26.42
C THR A 270 8.26 20.26 26.39
N TYR A 271 7.05 20.80 26.59
CA TYR A 271 6.80 22.24 26.63
C TYR A 271 5.64 22.55 27.58
N GLY A 272 5.79 23.60 28.38
CA GLY A 272 4.76 24.05 29.31
C GLY A 272 3.64 24.83 28.61
N LEU A 273 2.60 24.14 28.15
CA LEU A 273 1.43 24.76 27.52
C LEU A 273 0.67 25.68 28.49
N LYS A 274 0.44 26.93 28.08
CA LYS A 274 -0.16 27.98 28.91
C LYS A 274 -1.68 27.96 28.88
N ARG A 275 -2.31 27.66 27.73
CA ARG A 275 -3.77 27.65 27.61
C ARG A 275 -4.38 26.32 28.07
N GLU A 276 -5.53 26.41 28.73
CA GLU A 276 -6.28 25.22 29.17
C GLU A 276 -6.74 24.36 27.99
N SER A 277 -7.20 24.98 26.90
CA SER A 277 -7.60 24.28 25.67
C SER A 277 -6.46 23.47 25.06
N SER A 278 -5.24 24.01 25.03
CA SER A 278 -4.04 23.31 24.54
C SER A 278 -3.69 22.11 25.42
N ARG A 279 -3.71 22.27 26.75
CA ARG A 279 -3.48 21.16 27.69
C ARG A 279 -4.51 20.05 27.50
N LYS A 280 -5.80 20.39 27.40
CA LYS A 280 -6.87 19.42 27.14
C LYS A 280 -6.67 18.68 25.81
N THR A 281 -6.35 19.41 24.74
CA THR A 281 -6.10 18.82 23.41
C THR A 281 -4.90 17.86 23.43
N LEU A 282 -3.79 18.25 24.07
CA LEU A 282 -2.62 17.38 24.21
C LEU A 282 -2.93 16.14 25.05
N SER A 283 -3.63 16.28 26.17
CA SER A 283 -4.03 15.15 27.03
C SER A 283 -4.95 14.17 26.31
N GLU A 284 -5.91 14.67 25.55
CA GLU A 284 -6.78 13.84 24.71
C GLU A 284 -5.98 13.09 23.65
N ALA A 285 -5.13 13.79 22.89
CA ALA A 285 -4.28 13.18 21.87
C ALA A 285 -3.36 12.11 22.46
N GLN A 286 -2.80 12.37 23.66
CA GLN A 286 -1.98 11.43 24.39
C GLN A 286 -2.74 10.16 24.78
N LYS A 287 -3.96 10.31 25.29
CA LYS A 287 -4.78 9.20 25.76
C LYS A 287 -5.29 8.34 24.60
N LYS A 288 -5.71 8.96 23.50
CA LYS A 288 -6.33 8.27 22.36
C LYS A 288 -5.30 7.70 21.37
N PHE A 289 -4.26 8.47 21.05
CA PHE A 289 -3.37 8.17 19.92
C PHE A 289 -1.91 7.92 20.34
N GLY A 290 -1.54 8.31 21.55
CA GLY A 290 -0.14 8.23 21.99
C GLY A 290 0.74 9.15 21.14
N THR A 291 1.67 8.57 20.40
CA THR A 291 2.59 9.24 19.46
C THR A 291 2.22 9.01 17.99
N PHE A 292 1.19 8.22 17.72
CA PHE A 292 0.75 7.94 16.35
C PHE A 292 0.04 9.15 15.73
N PRO A 293 0.10 9.30 14.40
CA PRO A 293 -0.70 10.27 13.67
C PRO A 293 -2.19 10.17 13.97
N PHE A 294 -2.85 11.34 14.01
CA PHE A 294 -4.28 11.51 14.19
C PHE A 294 -4.79 12.70 13.38
N SER A 295 -6.08 12.68 13.06
CA SER A 295 -6.78 13.83 12.49
C SER A 295 -7.44 14.65 13.60
N LEU A 296 -7.46 15.98 13.46
CA LEU A 296 -8.27 16.86 14.32
C LEU A 296 -9.76 16.47 14.33
N ARG A 297 -10.27 15.85 13.26
CA ARG A 297 -11.65 15.32 13.19
C ARG A 297 -11.91 14.21 14.22
N GLN A 298 -10.87 13.49 14.65
CA GLN A 298 -11.00 12.37 15.60
C GLN A 298 -10.99 12.84 17.07
N LEU A 299 -10.86 14.15 17.30
CA LEU A 299 -11.02 14.73 18.63
C LEU A 299 -12.50 14.84 18.98
N ASP A 300 -12.82 14.83 20.27
CA ASP A 300 -14.20 14.86 20.77
C ASP A 300 -14.93 16.17 20.39
N ASP A 301 -14.18 17.27 20.27
CA ASP A 301 -14.70 18.58 19.87
C ASP A 301 -13.75 19.25 18.85
N GLU A 302 -14.18 19.35 17.59
CA GLU A 302 -13.39 19.96 16.52
C GLU A 302 -13.06 21.44 16.80
N ARG A 303 -13.98 22.20 17.43
CA ARG A 303 -13.76 23.61 17.73
C ARG A 303 -12.70 23.77 18.80
N ALA A 304 -12.78 22.97 19.87
CA ALA A 304 -11.75 22.96 20.92
C ALA A 304 -10.40 22.50 20.36
N GLY A 305 -10.39 21.46 19.53
CA GLY A 305 -9.19 20.95 18.86
C GLY A 305 -8.52 21.99 17.97
N LYS A 306 -9.28 22.70 17.14
CA LYS A 306 -8.77 23.80 16.29
C LYS A 306 -8.08 24.90 17.10
N VAL A 307 -8.61 25.25 18.27
CA VAL A 307 -8.04 26.30 19.12
C VAL A 307 -6.82 25.78 19.90
N GLY A 308 -6.91 24.58 20.46
CA GLY A 308 -5.87 24.01 21.31
C GLY A 308 -4.62 23.59 20.55
N VAL A 309 -4.76 23.10 19.31
CA VAL A 309 -3.62 22.60 18.53
C VAL A 309 -2.60 23.69 18.18
N VAL A 310 -3.03 24.96 18.04
CA VAL A 310 -2.18 26.08 17.63
C VAL A 310 -0.98 26.27 18.57
N GLU A 311 -1.20 26.27 19.88
CA GLU A 311 -0.10 26.40 20.85
C GLU A 311 0.74 25.12 20.89
N CYS A 312 0.11 23.94 20.76
CA CYS A 312 0.80 22.66 20.75
C CYS A 312 1.80 22.55 19.58
N VAL A 313 1.41 23.03 18.39
CA VAL A 313 2.27 23.07 17.20
C VAL A 313 3.39 24.08 17.39
N ARG A 314 3.06 25.30 17.83
CA ARG A 314 4.08 26.33 18.11
C ARG A 314 5.09 25.92 19.19
N GLY A 315 4.65 25.18 20.20
CA GLY A 315 5.50 24.63 21.26
C GLY A 315 6.23 23.35 20.88
N GLY A 316 6.01 22.82 19.67
CA GLY A 316 6.67 21.63 19.15
C GLY A 316 6.24 20.30 19.78
N VAL A 317 5.26 20.30 20.69
CA VAL A 317 4.74 19.07 21.34
C VAL A 317 3.80 18.27 20.43
N ILE A 318 3.24 18.93 19.42
CA ILE A 318 2.50 18.32 18.32
C ILE A 318 3.17 18.75 17.01
N ARG A 319 3.51 17.78 16.16
CA ARG A 319 3.91 18.02 14.79
C ARG A 319 2.65 18.18 13.93
N GLN A 320 2.64 19.21 13.08
CA GLN A 320 1.64 19.42 12.04
C GLN A 320 2.17 18.90 10.70
N TYR A 321 1.33 18.20 9.95
CA TYR A 321 1.61 17.84 8.57
C TYR A 321 0.89 18.82 7.65
N GLU A 322 1.64 19.73 7.04
CA GLU A 322 1.09 20.70 6.08
C GLU A 322 0.39 19.98 4.92
N VAL A 323 -0.68 20.59 4.40
CA VAL A 323 -1.35 20.05 3.22
C VAL A 323 -0.52 20.40 1.99
N ILE A 324 0.10 19.39 1.39
CA ILE A 324 1.00 19.51 0.25
C ILE A 324 0.37 18.80 -0.95
N GLY A 325 0.52 19.40 -2.13
CA GLY A 325 0.11 18.82 -3.41
C GLY A 325 1.12 19.10 -4.52
N SER A 326 0.87 18.52 -5.70
CA SER A 326 1.68 18.74 -6.89
C SER A 326 1.72 20.23 -7.25
N ALA A 327 2.91 20.77 -7.53
CA ALA A 327 3.10 22.19 -7.78
C ALA A 327 2.38 22.67 -9.05
N ASP A 328 2.38 21.84 -10.08
CA ASP A 328 1.69 22.00 -11.37
C ASP A 328 0.22 21.54 -11.35
N GLY A 329 -0.25 20.97 -10.23
CA GLY A 329 -1.61 20.43 -10.11
C GLY A 329 -1.82 19.07 -10.78
N GLU A 330 -0.76 18.46 -11.33
CA GLU A 330 -0.86 17.16 -12.00
C GLU A 330 -1.14 16.01 -11.01
N PRO A 331 -1.81 14.94 -11.47
CA PRO A 331 -2.07 13.74 -10.69
C PRO A 331 -0.81 13.08 -10.10
N VAL A 332 -0.97 12.60 -8.87
CA VAL A 332 0.02 11.85 -8.10
C VAL A 332 -0.56 10.51 -7.69
N SER A 333 0.27 9.47 -7.75
CA SER A 333 0.00 8.14 -7.21
C SER A 333 1.02 7.84 -6.10
N ARG A 334 0.54 7.22 -5.01
CA ARG A 334 1.37 6.77 -3.90
C ARG A 334 1.09 5.34 -3.50
N LEU A 335 2.13 4.67 -3.02
CA LEU A 335 2.04 3.40 -2.30
C LEU A 335 2.77 3.55 -0.97
N PHE A 336 2.23 2.93 0.08
CA PHE A 336 2.90 2.81 1.38
C PHE A 336 2.83 1.36 1.82
N THR A 337 3.98 0.75 2.04
CA THR A 337 4.11 -0.64 2.46
C THR A 337 4.88 -0.70 3.78
N THR A 338 4.27 -1.26 4.82
CA THR A 338 5.03 -1.62 6.03
C THR A 338 5.75 -2.94 5.79
N VAL A 339 7.08 -2.97 5.93
CA VAL A 339 7.92 -4.16 5.70
C VAL A 339 8.75 -4.53 6.92
N ALA A 340 8.99 -5.83 7.12
CA ALA A 340 9.94 -6.35 8.10
C ALA A 340 11.13 -6.96 7.39
N LEU A 341 12.34 -6.51 7.74
CA LEU A 341 13.58 -7.06 7.21
C LEU A 341 14.11 -8.12 8.16
N THR A 342 14.13 -9.37 7.71
CA THR A 342 14.56 -10.53 8.51
C THR A 342 15.78 -11.20 7.87
N LYS A 343 16.36 -12.19 8.56
CA LYS A 343 17.40 -13.06 7.97
C LYS A 343 16.96 -13.81 6.70
N ASN A 344 15.66 -13.83 6.41
CA ASN A 344 15.07 -14.47 5.23
C ASN A 344 14.76 -13.48 4.11
N GLY A 345 15.08 -12.18 4.28
CA GLY A 345 14.75 -11.12 3.35
C GLY A 345 13.65 -10.21 3.87
N MET A 346 13.02 -9.48 2.94
CA MET A 346 12.02 -8.47 3.19
C MET A 346 10.61 -9.04 3.09
N GLN A 347 9.94 -9.13 4.24
CA GLN A 347 8.53 -9.49 4.31
C GLN A 347 7.67 -8.22 4.23
N LYS A 348 6.80 -8.13 3.22
CA LYS A 348 5.71 -7.13 3.22
C LYS A 348 4.69 -7.52 4.29
N LEU A 349 4.56 -6.71 5.33
CA LEU A 349 3.61 -6.93 6.42
C LEU A 349 2.24 -6.38 6.04
N ALA A 350 2.19 -5.08 5.73
CA ALA A 350 1.01 -4.38 5.23
C ALA A 350 1.33 -3.82 3.86
N ALA A 351 0.64 -4.29 2.82
CA ALA A 351 0.79 -3.83 1.45
C ALA A 351 -0.59 -3.72 0.81
N PRO A 352 -0.78 -2.84 -0.18
CA PRO A 352 -1.98 -2.86 -1.00
C PRO A 352 -2.12 -4.21 -1.73
N ALA A 353 -3.34 -4.52 -2.15
CA ALA A 353 -3.61 -5.74 -2.90
C ALA A 353 -2.75 -5.75 -4.17
N LYS A 354 -2.24 -6.93 -4.55
CA LYS A 354 -1.44 -7.03 -5.77
C LYS A 354 -2.32 -6.67 -6.97
N PRO A 355 -1.98 -5.63 -7.75
CA PRO A 355 -2.79 -5.25 -8.90
C PRO A 355 -2.70 -6.30 -10.00
N ASP A 356 -3.77 -6.43 -10.78
CA ASP A 356 -3.73 -7.12 -12.06
C ASP A 356 -3.10 -6.18 -13.10
N LEU A 357 -1.78 -6.26 -13.26
CA LEU A 357 -1.03 -5.43 -14.21
C LEU A 357 -1.52 -5.58 -15.66
N SER A 358 -2.21 -6.68 -15.99
CA SER A 358 -2.78 -6.85 -17.34
C SER A 358 -3.91 -5.84 -17.62
N GLN A 359 -4.49 -5.22 -16.59
CA GLN A 359 -5.52 -4.19 -16.71
C GLN A 359 -4.93 -2.80 -16.99
N TRP A 360 -3.61 -2.61 -16.84
CA TRP A 360 -2.95 -1.33 -17.10
C TRP A 360 -2.23 -1.37 -18.44
N LYS A 361 -2.79 -0.67 -19.44
CA LYS A 361 -2.32 -0.69 -20.83
C LYS A 361 -1.47 0.54 -21.12
N SER A 362 -0.17 0.30 -21.27
CA SER A 362 0.81 1.30 -21.71
C SER A 362 1.62 0.74 -22.89
N ASP A 363 1.97 1.61 -23.82
CA ASP A 363 2.96 1.36 -24.88
C ASP A 363 4.40 1.52 -24.38
N LYS A 364 4.59 2.10 -23.19
CA LYS A 364 5.86 2.29 -22.52
C LYS A 364 6.27 1.07 -21.71
N LYS A 365 7.58 0.91 -21.54
CA LYS A 365 8.17 -0.17 -20.75
C LYS A 365 9.54 0.22 -20.24
N ILE A 366 9.96 -0.42 -19.16
CA ILE A 366 11.32 -0.30 -18.62
C ILE A 366 12.28 -1.00 -19.58
N THR A 367 13.30 -0.29 -20.06
CA THR A 367 14.32 -0.83 -20.98
C THR A 367 15.73 -0.81 -20.41
N ASP A 368 15.98 -0.13 -19.29
CA ASP A 368 17.30 -0.08 -18.67
C ASP A 368 17.68 -1.44 -18.08
N GLU A 369 18.78 -2.01 -18.57
CA GLU A 369 19.22 -3.37 -18.20
C GLU A 369 19.62 -3.50 -16.73
N GLU A 370 20.19 -2.45 -16.11
CA GLU A 370 20.57 -2.47 -14.69
C GLU A 370 19.30 -2.61 -13.84
N ILE A 371 18.28 -1.82 -14.15
CA ILE A 371 16.99 -1.85 -13.45
C ILE A 371 16.28 -3.19 -13.66
N LEU A 372 16.22 -3.71 -14.88
CA LEU A 372 15.59 -5.01 -15.16
C LEU A 372 16.27 -6.14 -14.39
N LYS A 373 17.61 -6.18 -14.35
CA LYS A 373 18.37 -7.16 -13.55
C LYS A 373 18.08 -7.05 -12.06
N ILE A 374 17.89 -5.84 -11.53
CA ILE A 374 17.52 -5.66 -10.12
C ILE A 374 16.10 -6.18 -9.89
N LEU A 375 15.13 -5.84 -10.75
CA LEU A 375 13.73 -6.28 -10.62
C LEU A 375 13.55 -7.81 -10.62
N GLU A 376 14.44 -8.54 -11.29
CA GLU A 376 14.48 -10.02 -11.25
C GLU A 376 14.93 -10.60 -9.90
N GLN A 377 15.63 -9.81 -9.08
CA GLN A 377 16.09 -10.27 -7.77
C GLN A 377 14.91 -10.58 -6.84
N PRO A 378 15.01 -11.63 -6.01
CA PRO A 378 13.96 -11.96 -5.06
C PRO A 378 13.94 -10.98 -3.87
N LEU A 379 12.78 -10.79 -3.26
CA LEU A 379 12.66 -10.07 -1.98
C LEU A 379 12.92 -10.96 -0.77
N ASN A 380 12.79 -12.28 -0.93
CA ASN A 380 12.94 -13.25 0.14
C ASN A 380 13.72 -14.47 -0.33
N LYS A 381 14.33 -15.21 0.59
CA LYS A 381 14.95 -16.51 0.29
C LYS A 381 13.90 -17.40 -0.35
N THR A 382 14.15 -17.80 -1.59
CA THR A 382 13.33 -18.83 -2.23
C THR A 382 13.49 -20.10 -1.42
N SER A 383 12.37 -20.65 -0.90
CA SER A 383 12.43 -21.99 -0.31
C SER A 383 13.01 -22.92 -1.36
N THR A 384 14.18 -23.48 -1.11
CA THR A 384 14.61 -24.69 -1.82
C THR A 384 13.60 -25.75 -1.41
N LYS A 385 12.50 -25.88 -2.18
CA LYS A 385 11.81 -27.16 -2.24
C LYS A 385 12.91 -28.14 -2.61
N ALA A 386 13.28 -29.01 -1.66
CA ALA A 386 14.07 -30.18 -1.96
C ALA A 386 13.47 -30.76 -3.25
N LYS A 387 14.28 -30.87 -4.30
CA LYS A 387 13.87 -31.56 -5.52
C LYS A 387 13.35 -32.90 -5.03
N LYS A 388 12.02 -33.15 -5.17
CA LYS A 388 11.47 -34.48 -4.96
C LYS A 388 12.39 -35.42 -5.73
N PRO A 389 12.94 -36.49 -5.11
CA PRO A 389 13.78 -37.42 -5.82
C PRO A 389 13.02 -37.83 -7.08
N LYS A 390 13.67 -37.69 -8.25
CA LYS A 390 13.11 -38.14 -9.53
C LYS A 390 12.65 -39.57 -9.31
N LYS A 391 11.34 -39.80 -9.18
CA LYS A 391 10.79 -41.15 -9.30
C LYS A 391 11.26 -41.64 -10.66
N LYS A 392 12.11 -42.68 -10.66
CA LYS A 392 12.39 -43.50 -11.85
C LYS A 392 11.05 -43.76 -12.51
N LYS A 393 10.92 -43.39 -13.79
CA LYS A 393 9.75 -43.72 -14.61
C LYS A 393 9.59 -45.24 -14.60
N SER A 394 8.67 -45.77 -13.79
CA SER A 394 8.09 -47.08 -14.05
C SER A 394 7.07 -46.91 -15.17
N LYS A 395 7.16 -47.77 -16.19
CA LYS A 395 6.25 -47.81 -17.34
C LYS A 395 4.79 -47.92 -16.86
N PRO A 396 3.82 -47.26 -17.52
CA PRO A 396 2.42 -47.42 -17.17
C PRO A 396 1.91 -48.81 -17.59
N PRO A 397 1.04 -49.45 -16.79
CA PRO A 397 0.40 -50.69 -17.19
C PRO A 397 -0.59 -50.42 -18.33
N ARG A 398 -0.55 -51.31 -19.32
CA ARG A 398 -1.31 -51.28 -20.57
C ARG A 398 -2.76 -51.67 -20.31
N ARG A 399 -3.61 -50.73 -19.88
CA ARG A 399 -5.09 -50.81 -19.99
C ARG A 399 -5.74 -49.50 -19.54
N LEU A 400 -5.95 -48.58 -20.49
CA LEU A 400 -7.03 -47.57 -20.51
C LEU A 400 -6.81 -46.62 -21.70
N LEU A 401 -6.73 -47.21 -22.89
CA LEU A 401 -6.82 -46.52 -24.19
C LEU A 401 -8.05 -47.08 -24.89
N GLN A 402 -9.24 -46.80 -24.34
CA GLN A 402 -10.50 -47.12 -25.02
C GLN A 402 -11.70 -46.23 -24.64
N SER A 403 -11.56 -45.21 -23.78
CA SER A 403 -12.69 -44.34 -23.40
C SER A 403 -12.71 -42.95 -24.05
N GLN A 404 -11.72 -42.57 -24.86
CA GLN A 404 -11.70 -41.26 -25.54
C GLN A 404 -11.92 -41.30 -27.06
N ARG A 405 -12.21 -42.48 -27.64
CA ARG A 405 -12.61 -42.61 -29.06
C ARG A 405 -14.11 -42.80 -29.30
N ARG A 406 -14.95 -42.70 -28.26
CA ARG A 406 -16.41 -42.90 -28.35
C ARG A 406 -17.27 -41.65 -28.13
N LYS A 407 -16.68 -40.48 -27.89
CA LYS A 407 -17.43 -39.21 -27.69
C LYS A 407 -17.35 -38.21 -28.84
N MET A 408 -16.73 -38.57 -29.96
CA MET A 408 -16.62 -37.69 -31.14
C MET A 408 -17.41 -38.19 -32.36
N THR A 409 -18.19 -39.26 -32.21
CA THR A 409 -19.03 -39.83 -33.30
C THR A 409 -20.53 -39.76 -32.98
N MET A 410 -20.92 -39.01 -31.95
CA MET A 410 -22.31 -38.95 -31.46
C MET A 410 -22.88 -37.52 -31.44
N THR A 411 -22.39 -36.65 -32.34
CA THR A 411 -22.97 -35.32 -32.64
C THR A 411 -23.30 -35.17 -34.14
N MET A 412 -23.26 -36.25 -34.92
CA MET A 412 -23.65 -36.25 -36.34
C MET A 412 -24.78 -37.25 -36.67
N MET A 413 -25.60 -37.62 -35.68
CA MET A 413 -26.84 -38.37 -35.89
C MET A 413 -27.91 -37.87 -34.92
N THR A 414 -28.48 -36.71 -35.22
CA THR A 414 -29.78 -36.22 -34.70
C THR A 414 -30.24 -35.05 -35.58
N ARG A 415 -30.33 -35.32 -36.88
CA ARG A 415 -31.34 -34.72 -37.74
C ARG A 415 -31.90 -35.85 -38.59
N THR A 416 -33.19 -35.75 -38.88
CA THR A 416 -34.01 -36.63 -39.73
C THR A 416 -34.69 -37.80 -39.00
N THR A 417 -35.91 -37.56 -38.51
CA THR A 417 -37.08 -38.44 -38.71
C THR A 417 -38.36 -37.66 -38.40
N ALA A 418 -39.06 -37.26 -39.48
CA ALA A 418 -40.50 -37.04 -39.54
C ALA A 418 -40.88 -37.26 -41.02
N THR A 419 -41.12 -38.51 -41.40
CA THR A 419 -42.44 -39.08 -41.77
C THR A 419 -43.07 -38.47 -43.01
N THR A 420 -42.83 -39.12 -44.15
CA THR A 420 -43.67 -39.09 -45.35
C THR A 420 -44.71 -40.21 -45.28
N SER A 421 -45.98 -39.85 -45.55
CA SER A 421 -47.10 -40.76 -45.84
C SER A 421 -47.30 -40.82 -47.38
N PRO A 422 -47.80 -41.94 -47.97
CA PRO A 422 -47.59 -42.25 -49.38
C PRO A 422 -48.72 -41.75 -50.29
N ARG A 423 -48.34 -41.30 -51.49
CA ARG A 423 -49.25 -41.07 -52.63
C ARG A 423 -49.49 -42.39 -53.37
N ARG A 424 -50.77 -42.76 -53.53
CA ARG A 424 -51.25 -43.66 -54.58
C ARG A 424 -51.74 -42.81 -55.75
N GLU A 425 -51.32 -43.16 -56.95
CA GLU A 425 -51.93 -42.70 -58.20
C GLU A 425 -53.18 -43.52 -58.50
N THR A 426 -54.23 -42.83 -58.94
CA THR A 426 -55.20 -43.36 -59.92
C THR A 426 -55.66 -42.23 -60.83
N SER A 427 -55.89 -42.63 -62.07
CA SER A 427 -56.19 -41.93 -63.32
C SER A 427 -57.50 -41.14 -63.40
N SER A 428 -57.43 -40.09 -64.24
CA SER A 428 -58.36 -39.68 -65.31
C SER A 428 -59.81 -39.21 -65.04
N GLN A 429 -60.17 -38.16 -65.81
CA GLN A 429 -61.45 -37.86 -66.50
C GLN A 429 -62.28 -36.64 -66.06
N HIS A 430 -62.36 -35.70 -67.01
CA HIS A 430 -63.53 -35.00 -67.58
C HIS A 430 -64.29 -33.89 -66.84
N ASN A 431 -64.58 -32.84 -67.65
CA ASN A 431 -65.74 -31.94 -67.78
C ASN A 431 -66.41 -31.41 -66.49
N ALA A 432 -66.75 -30.14 -66.36
CA ALA A 432 -67.35 -29.22 -67.32
C ALA A 432 -67.08 -27.76 -66.88
#